data_AF-A0A945C5Q4-F1
#
_entry.id   AF-A0A945C5Q4-F1
#
_cell.length_a   1.000
_cell.length_b   1.000
_cell.length_c   1.000
_cell.angle_alpha   90.00
_cell.angle_beta   90.00
_cell.angle_gamma   90.00
#
_symmetry.space_group_name_H-M   'P 1'
#
loop_
_entity.id
_entity.type
_entity.pdbx_description
1 polymer ?
#
loop_
_entity_poly.entity_id
_entity_poly.type
_entity_poly.pdbx_seq_one_letter_code
_entity_poly.pdbx_strand_id
1 'polypeptide(L)'
;MIKFISSFVFGFLFAWAYDGFAVNVLNKDALFVGKYRLHHSLYGLLFICLSLVNKKSFFMGFGLGIIAQHTITDGFWFVTK
;
A
#
# COMPACT_ATOMS: atom_id res chain seq x y z
N MET A 1 -10.84 3.57 17.91
CA MET A 1 -10.35 2.21 17.58
C MET A 1 -11.09 1.57 16.41
N ILE A 2 -12.41 1.37 16.45
CA ILE A 2 -13.15 0.69 15.34
C ILE A 2 -12.87 1.30 13.96
N LYS A 3 -12.90 2.64 13.83
CA LYS A 3 -12.60 3.35 12.57
C LYS A 3 -11.17 3.11 12.04
N PHE A 4 -10.22 2.91 12.94
CA PHE A 4 -8.83 2.64 12.59
C PHE A 4 -8.67 1.19 12.12
N ILE A 5 -9.27 0.24 12.85
CA ILE A 5 -9.25 -1.18 12.47
C ILE A 5 -9.97 -1.38 11.13
N SER A 6 -11.12 -0.75 10.93
CA SER A 6 -11.86 -0.86 9.67
C SER A 6 -11.10 -0.26 8.49
N SER A 7 -10.42 0.88 8.68
CA SER A 7 -9.57 1.47 7.63
C SER A 7 -8.34 0.63 7.33
N PHE A 8 -7.75 -0.02 8.35
CA PHE A 8 -6.67 -0.98 8.16
C PHE A 8 -7.10 -2.19 7.32
N VAL A 9 -8.20 -2.84 7.69
CA VAL A 9 -8.74 -3.98 6.93
C VAL A 9 -9.10 -3.55 5.50
N PHE A 10 -9.67 -2.36 5.33
CA PHE A 10 -9.98 -1.82 4.02
C PHE A 10 -8.73 -1.57 3.17
N GLY A 11 -7.65 -1.01 3.76
CA GLY A 11 -6.37 -0.83 3.07
C GLY A 11 -5.73 -2.13 2.64
N PHE A 12 -5.80 -3.15 3.50
CA PHE A 12 -5.31 -4.49 3.19
C PHE A 12 -6.05 -5.11 2.01
N LEU A 13 -7.40 -5.13 2.05
CA LEU A 13 -8.23 -5.69 0.98
C LEU A 13 -8.08 -4.92 -0.32
N PHE A 14 -7.95 -3.59 -0.24
CA PHE A 14 -7.72 -2.76 -1.40
C PHE A 14 -6.40 -3.10 -2.09
N ALA A 15 -5.30 -3.24 -1.34
CA ALA A 15 -4.00 -3.60 -1.90
C ALA A 15 -4.05 -4.99 -2.56
N TRP A 16 -4.65 -5.97 -1.88
CA TRP A 16 -4.83 -7.31 -2.42
C TRP A 16 -5.66 -7.32 -3.72
N ALA A 17 -6.78 -6.61 -3.76
CA ALA A 17 -7.61 -6.51 -4.95
C ALA A 17 -6.91 -5.76 -6.09
N TYR A 18 -6.16 -4.70 -5.76
CA TYR A 18 -5.39 -3.93 -6.72
C TYR A 18 -4.31 -4.77 -7.37
N ASP A 19 -3.50 -5.50 -6.60
CA ASP A 19 -2.48 -6.40 -7.13
C ASP A 19 -3.12 -7.48 -8.01
N GLY A 20 -4.19 -8.10 -7.54
CA GLY A 20 -4.93 -9.09 -8.33
C GLY A 20 -5.43 -8.53 -9.66
N PHE A 21 -5.92 -7.29 -9.69
CA PHE A 21 -6.33 -6.63 -10.92
C PHE A 21 -5.14 -6.22 -11.80
N ALA A 22 -4.07 -5.68 -11.21
CA ALA A 22 -2.90 -5.19 -11.92
C ALA A 22 -2.15 -6.32 -12.64
N VAL A 23 -1.99 -7.47 -11.97
CA VAL A 23 -1.36 -8.67 -12.54
C VAL A 23 -2.26 -9.28 -13.62
N ASN A 24 -3.52 -9.58 -13.29
CA ASN A 24 -4.37 -10.39 -14.17
C ASN A 24 -5.01 -9.62 -15.32
N VAL A 25 -5.24 -8.31 -15.18
CA VAL A 25 -5.92 -7.50 -16.19
C VAL A 25 -4.95 -6.58 -16.92
N LEU A 26 -4.03 -5.95 -16.20
CA LEU A 26 -3.12 -4.95 -16.77
C LEU A 26 -1.75 -5.50 -17.15
N ASN A 27 -1.39 -6.74 -16.74
CA ASN A 27 -0.05 -7.31 -16.89
C ASN A 27 1.07 -6.36 -16.41
N LYS A 28 0.82 -5.64 -15.30
CA LYS A 28 1.76 -4.66 -14.72
C LYS A 28 2.06 -5.02 -13.26
N ASP A 29 3.24 -5.58 -13.05
CA ASP A 29 3.71 -5.99 -11.71
C ASP A 29 4.54 -4.93 -10.98
N ALA A 30 4.97 -3.87 -11.68
CA ALA A 30 5.77 -2.82 -11.04
C ALA A 30 5.87 -1.54 -11.85
N LEU A 31 6.08 -0.44 -11.12
CA LEU A 31 6.51 0.83 -11.69
C LEU A 31 8.03 0.92 -11.63
N PHE A 32 8.67 1.05 -12.78
CA PHE A 32 10.12 1.24 -12.90
C PHE A 32 10.45 2.72 -13.11
N VAL A 33 11.34 3.26 -12.29
CA VAL A 33 11.91 4.61 -12.46
C VAL A 33 13.41 4.44 -12.68
N GLY A 34 13.85 4.55 -13.94
CA GLY A 34 15.22 4.26 -14.32
C GLY A 34 15.59 2.80 -14.09
N LYS A 35 16.56 2.54 -13.20
CA LYS A 35 16.98 1.18 -12.79
C LYS A 35 16.33 0.71 -11.49
N TYR A 36 15.35 1.44 -10.97
CA TYR A 36 14.73 1.11 -9.69
C TYR A 36 13.30 0.64 -9.87
N ARG A 37 12.95 -0.46 -9.23
CA ARG A 37 11.59 -0.97 -9.09
C ARG A 37 10.96 -0.36 -7.84
N LEU A 38 9.92 0.44 -8.00
CA LEU A 38 9.14 0.96 -6.89
C LEU A 38 8.11 -0.09 -6.46
N HIS A 39 8.13 -0.46 -5.19
CA HIS A 39 7.13 -1.35 -4.61
C HIS A 39 5.84 -0.58 -4.28
N HIS A 40 4.72 -1.26 -4.39
CA HIS A 40 3.39 -0.71 -4.09
C HIS A 40 3.22 -0.34 -2.59
N SER A 41 4.06 -0.88 -1.71
CA SER A 41 4.19 -0.45 -0.30
C SER A 41 4.46 1.05 -0.14
N LEU A 42 5.06 1.71 -1.14
CA LEU A 42 5.35 3.13 -1.17
C LEU A 42 4.06 3.98 -1.20
N TYR A 43 2.98 3.46 -1.77
CA TYR A 43 1.66 4.10 -1.69
C TYR A 43 1.14 4.13 -0.25
N GLY A 44 1.37 3.08 0.53
CA GLY A 44 1.01 3.06 1.95
C GLY A 44 1.74 4.14 2.76
N LEU A 45 3.01 4.40 2.43
CA LEU A 45 3.78 5.49 3.04
C LEU A 45 3.19 6.87 2.73
N LEU A 46 2.75 7.11 1.48
CA LEU A 46 2.09 8.36 1.09
C LEU A 46 0.80 8.60 1.89
N PHE A 47 -0.01 7.57 2.11
CA PHE A 47 -1.21 7.69 2.95
C PHE A 47 -0.88 8.00 4.41
N ILE A 48 0.20 7.45 4.96
CA ILE A 48 0.67 7.81 6.30
C ILE A 48 1.08 9.28 6.36
N CYS A 49 1.84 9.77 5.37
CA CYS A 49 2.20 11.19 5.29
C CYS A 49 0.94 12.09 5.20
N LEU A 50 -0.04 11.72 4.38
CA LEU A 50 -1.32 12.42 4.30
C LEU A 50 -2.09 12.40 5.63
N SER A 51 -1.99 11.32 6.39
CA SER A 51 -2.55 11.24 7.74
C SER A 51 -1.90 12.23 8.69
N LEU A 52 -0.57 12.38 8.65
CA LEU A 52 0.16 13.31 9.51
C LEU A 52 -0.21 14.77 9.21
N VAL A 53 -0.36 15.12 7.93
CA VAL A 53 -0.74 16.47 7.50
C VAL A 53 -2.20 16.78 7.84
N ASN A 54 -3.13 15.86 7.51
CA ASN A 54 -4.56 16.10 7.67
C ASN A 54 -5.11 15.70 9.06
N LYS A 55 -4.28 15.08 9.90
CA LYS A 55 -4.66 14.50 11.21
C LYS A 55 -5.83 13.50 11.13
N LYS A 56 -6.08 12.90 9.96
CA LYS A 56 -7.17 11.93 9.74
C LYS A 56 -6.68 10.50 9.96
N SER A 57 -7.06 9.91 11.10
CA SER A 57 -6.69 8.54 11.50
C SER A 57 -7.10 7.44 10.51
N PHE A 58 -8.05 7.71 9.62
CA PHE A 58 -8.42 6.81 8.53
C PHE A 58 -7.23 6.54 7.59
N PHE A 59 -6.50 7.58 7.18
CA PHE A 59 -5.38 7.41 6.26
C PHE A 59 -4.21 6.66 6.90
N MET A 60 -4.03 6.82 8.22
CA MET A 60 -3.05 6.03 8.98
C MET A 60 -3.39 4.54 8.93
N GLY A 61 -4.64 4.18 9.25
CA GLY A 61 -5.09 2.80 9.23
C GLY A 61 -4.98 2.22 7.82
N PHE A 62 -5.49 2.93 6.82
CA PHE A 62 -5.45 2.52 5.42
C PHE A 62 -4.02 2.32 4.89
N GLY A 63 -3.13 3.27 5.13
CA GLY A 63 -1.72 3.18 4.71
C GLY A 63 -0.98 2.02 5.38
N LEU A 64 -1.23 1.80 6.67
CA LEU A 64 -0.68 0.64 7.39
C LEU A 64 -1.24 -0.69 6.86
N GLY A 65 -2.52 -0.74 6.47
CA GLY A 65 -3.14 -1.92 5.86
C GLY A 65 -2.48 -2.30 4.53
N ILE A 66 -2.19 -1.30 3.68
CA ILE A 66 -1.44 -1.49 2.43
C ILE A 66 -0.04 -2.01 2.70
N ILE A 67 0.69 -1.38 3.63
CA ILE A 67 2.05 -1.82 3.98
C ILE A 67 2.03 -3.26 4.53
N ALA A 68 1.06 -3.59 5.38
CA ALA A 68 0.94 -4.93 5.95
C ALA A 68 0.70 -6.00 4.88
N GLN A 69 -0.17 -5.74 3.90
CA GLN A 69 -0.41 -6.69 2.81
C GLN A 69 0.88 -6.94 2.00
N HIS A 70 1.55 -5.89 1.52
CA HIS A 70 2.79 -6.05 0.75
C HIS A 70 3.94 -6.64 1.57
N THR A 71 3.99 -6.37 2.88
CA THR A 71 4.97 -7.00 3.77
C THR A 71 4.77 -8.50 3.84
N ILE A 72 3.52 -8.98 3.80
CA ILE A 72 3.19 -10.41 3.83
C ILE A 72 3.44 -11.08 2.48
N THR A 73 3.11 -10.42 1.37
CA THR A 73 3.23 -11.02 0.02
C THR A 73 4.64 -10.92 -0.55
N ASP A 74 5.27 -9.75 -0.42
CA ASP A 74 6.51 -9.42 -1.15
C ASP A 74 7.70 -9.16 -0.20
N GLY A 75 7.44 -9.08 1.10
CA GLY A 75 8.40 -8.63 2.11
C GLY A 75 8.44 -7.10 2.27
N PHE A 76 9.17 -6.63 3.28
CA PHE A 76 9.23 -5.19 3.59
C PHE A 76 10.26 -4.46 2.73
N TRP A 77 9.86 -4.14 1.50
CA TRP A 77 10.68 -3.40 0.54
C TRP A 77 9.87 -2.24 -0.04
N PHE A 78 10.51 -1.08 -0.18
CA PHE A 78 9.92 0.10 -0.82
C PHE A 78 10.50 0.35 -2.21
N VAL A 79 11.80 0.07 -2.38
CA VAL A 79 12.52 0.25 -3.63
C VAL A 79 13.54 -0.88 -3.76
N THR A 80 13.59 -1.51 -4.92
CA THR A 80 14.61 -2.51 -5.29
C THR A 80 15.34 -2.06 -6.56
N LYS A 81 16.61 -2.47 -6.73
CA LYS A 81 17.48 -2.09 -7.85
C LYS A 81 17.58 -3.22 -8.87
#